data_AF-A0A957SP66-F1
#
_entry.id   AF-A0A957SP66-F1
#
_cell.length_a   1.000
_cell.length_b   1.000
_cell.length_c   1.000
_cell.angle_alpha   90.00
_cell.angle_beta   90.00
_cell.angle_gamma   90.00
#
_symmetry.space_group_name_H-M   'P 1'
#
loop_
_entity.id
_entity.type
_entity.pdbx_description
1 polymer ?
#
loop_
_entity_poly.entity_id
_entity_poly.type
_entity_poly.pdbx_seq_one_letter_code
_entity_poly.pdbx_strand_id
1 'polypeptide(L)'
;MTRRRKSNTSRQGQSAAGDRKPADKPPASEQPAQVAPPKGTQRQWYKADLHTHTIASRDYEQPGTTYLDYMRRAVEQGLDIVAITDHNTAAGVGAIRREIEWLTRLEKDNRLTDDERARLNEWRELSEKVLVLPGFEFTATFGFHILGIFPPETSVRHLEHILLMLKVPAEKLDEGSTETGASTDVLTAYRVIREAGGLAIAAHANSTHGVAMRDFPFGGQTKIAYTQDVNLDALEVTDLERRGRSTARFFNGVKAEYPRRMHCIQGSDAHRLVMDPKTPKRLGLGDRATELLLEAPSFEAIANVLRSESFERTRPARPKDKPFDAVAAAREEGPSITQSFYESATQRGGRLTAILSDVCAFANTIGGTIYVGASYRKGPPKGLKNPQQVMQEIQTALADRITPPLDCKIDMRQSENVNVLRLQVPKGEDRPYCLDEFKFYTRDEAETNLAVRDEIVALVSEVLAENQDQEQPTKDNRR
;
A
#
# COMPACT_ATOMS: atom_id res chain seq x y z
N MET A 1 -20.91 4.41 -76.09
CA MET A 1 -21.52 5.29 -77.11
C MET A 1 -22.20 6.47 -76.42
N THR A 2 -21.69 7.68 -76.65
CA THR A 2 -22.42 8.95 -76.90
C THR A 2 -23.87 9.07 -76.38
N ARG A 3 -24.29 10.11 -75.62
CA ARG A 3 -24.25 11.54 -75.98
C ARG A 3 -24.72 12.45 -74.81
N ARG A 4 -24.18 13.67 -74.77
CA ARG A 4 -24.53 14.86 -73.97
C ARG A 4 -25.86 15.53 -74.38
N ARG A 5 -26.50 16.23 -73.42
CA ARG A 5 -27.04 17.64 -73.45
C ARG A 5 -27.68 17.94 -72.06
N LYS A 6 -27.21 18.88 -71.20
CA LYS A 6 -27.38 20.37 -71.13
C LYS A 6 -28.82 20.84 -71.46
N SER A 7 -29.54 21.72 -70.75
CA SER A 7 -29.30 22.75 -69.69
C SER A 7 -30.65 23.07 -68.99
N ASN A 8 -30.74 23.61 -67.76
CA ASN A 8 -30.87 25.06 -67.50
C ASN A 8 -30.73 25.42 -65.99
N THR A 9 -29.91 26.46 -65.77
CA THR A 9 -29.97 27.60 -64.80
C THR A 9 -31.33 27.91 -64.14
N SER A 10 -31.48 28.58 -62.98
CA SER A 10 -30.63 29.22 -61.96
C SER A 10 -31.53 29.89 -60.89
N ARG A 11 -30.96 30.21 -59.71
CA ARG A 11 -31.33 31.21 -58.65
C ARG A 11 -31.77 30.56 -57.32
N GLN A 12 -30.87 30.51 -56.34
CA GLN A 12 -30.48 31.54 -55.35
C GLN A 12 -31.28 31.38 -54.04
N GLY A 13 -30.56 30.97 -52.99
CA GLY A 13 -30.97 31.03 -51.59
C GLY A 13 -29.72 30.91 -50.74
N GLN A 14 -29.18 32.05 -50.33
CA GLN A 14 -27.97 32.19 -49.54
C GLN A 14 -28.16 31.60 -48.13
N SER A 15 -27.18 30.81 -47.69
CA SER A 15 -27.06 30.28 -46.34
C SER A 15 -26.49 31.34 -45.40
N ALA A 16 -27.29 31.79 -44.44
CA ALA A 16 -26.84 32.59 -43.30
C ALA A 16 -26.13 31.69 -42.28
N ALA A 17 -24.91 32.06 -41.93
CA ALA A 17 -24.12 31.51 -40.83
C ALA A 17 -24.77 31.90 -39.50
N GLY A 18 -25.09 30.91 -38.67
CA GLY A 18 -25.55 31.06 -37.30
C GLY A 18 -24.48 30.61 -36.32
N ASP A 19 -24.16 31.49 -35.38
CA ASP A 19 -23.21 31.36 -34.28
C ASP A 19 -23.23 30.00 -33.57
N ARG A 20 -22.07 29.32 -33.56
CA ARG A 20 -21.80 28.23 -32.61
C ARG A 20 -21.03 28.80 -31.44
N LYS A 21 -21.72 28.97 -30.30
CA LYS A 21 -21.11 29.17 -28.98
C LYS A 21 -20.15 28.00 -28.68
N PRO A 22 -18.97 28.24 -28.09
CA PRO A 22 -18.12 27.17 -27.60
C PRO A 22 -18.79 26.46 -26.42
N ALA A 23 -18.76 25.13 -26.46
CA ALA A 23 -19.33 24.23 -25.46
C ALA A 23 -18.67 24.43 -24.09
N ASP A 24 -19.50 24.43 -23.04
CA ASP A 24 -19.10 24.52 -21.64
C ASP A 24 -18.08 23.43 -21.29
N LYS A 25 -17.01 23.84 -20.60
CA LYS A 25 -16.04 22.95 -19.96
C LYS A 25 -16.77 22.07 -18.93
N PRO A 26 -16.42 20.78 -18.81
CA PRO A 26 -16.93 19.94 -17.73
C PRO A 26 -16.49 20.51 -16.36
N PRO A 27 -17.33 20.42 -15.32
CA PRO A 27 -16.98 20.94 -14.01
C PRO A 27 -15.77 20.20 -13.46
N ALA A 28 -14.81 20.96 -12.94
CA ALA A 28 -13.65 20.43 -12.24
C ALA A 28 -14.15 19.56 -11.07
N SER A 29 -13.63 18.34 -11.00
CA SER A 29 -13.84 17.42 -9.88
C SER A 29 -13.37 18.10 -8.59
N GLU A 30 -14.30 18.41 -7.70
CA GLU A 30 -13.99 18.79 -6.33
C GLU A 30 -13.26 17.60 -5.67
N GLN A 31 -11.97 17.78 -5.42
CA GLN A 31 -11.23 16.90 -4.54
C GLN A 31 -11.87 16.97 -3.15
N PRO A 32 -12.15 15.84 -2.49
CA PRO A 32 -12.67 15.88 -1.12
C PRO A 32 -11.64 16.59 -0.24
N ALA A 33 -12.08 17.67 0.42
CA ALA A 33 -11.26 18.44 1.33
C ALA A 33 -10.62 17.51 2.37
N GLN A 34 -9.29 17.53 2.44
CA GLN A 34 -8.54 16.87 3.51
C GLN A 34 -8.94 17.53 4.83
N VAL A 35 -9.75 16.84 5.63
CA VAL A 35 -10.00 17.24 7.02
C VAL A 35 -8.69 17.02 7.76
N ALA A 36 -8.01 18.11 8.12
CA ALA A 36 -6.80 18.04 8.92
C ALA A 36 -7.11 17.33 10.25
N PRO A 37 -6.33 16.33 10.65
CA PRO A 37 -6.60 15.58 11.87
C PRO A 37 -6.44 16.47 13.11
N PRO A 38 -7.20 16.21 14.18
CA PRO A 38 -7.09 16.95 15.43
C PRO A 38 -5.67 16.83 15.99
N LYS A 39 -5.10 17.96 16.44
CA LYS A 39 -3.79 18.00 17.09
C LYS A 39 -3.83 17.17 18.37
N GLY A 40 -3.20 15.99 18.39
CA GLY A 40 -2.87 15.28 19.63
C GLY A 40 -2.89 13.75 19.63
N THR A 41 -3.39 13.07 18.60
CA THR A 41 -3.42 11.60 18.57
C THR A 41 -2.07 11.02 18.14
N GLN A 42 -1.34 10.41 19.08
CA GLN A 42 -0.11 9.70 18.78
C GLN A 42 -0.43 8.41 18.02
N ARG A 43 0.08 8.29 16.78
CA ARG A 43 -0.12 7.11 15.94
C ARG A 43 0.56 5.87 16.52
N GLN A 44 -0.11 4.72 16.43
CA GLN A 44 0.38 3.43 16.92
C GLN A 44 0.23 2.35 15.85
N TRP A 45 1.10 1.33 15.93
CA TRP A 45 1.01 0.17 15.04
C TRP A 45 -0.04 -0.80 15.58
N TYR A 46 -1.03 -1.10 14.75
CA TYR A 46 -2.07 -2.08 15.03
C TYR A 46 -1.90 -3.29 14.11
N LYS A 47 -1.94 -4.50 14.67
CA LYS A 47 -1.88 -5.75 13.93
C LYS A 47 -3.28 -6.11 13.44
N ALA A 48 -3.43 -6.26 12.13
CA ALA A 48 -4.70 -6.49 11.46
C ALA A 48 -4.64 -7.74 10.57
N ASP A 49 -5.66 -8.59 10.66
CA ASP A 49 -5.91 -9.66 9.68
C ASP A 49 -7.23 -9.39 8.97
N LEU A 50 -7.14 -8.89 7.74
CA LEU A 50 -8.28 -8.37 6.98
C LEU A 50 -8.91 -9.41 6.04
N HIS A 51 -8.43 -10.66 6.06
CA HIS A 51 -8.94 -11.73 5.24
C HIS A 51 -8.98 -13.02 6.04
N THR A 52 -10.15 -13.32 6.62
CA THR A 52 -10.37 -14.53 7.42
C THR A 52 -11.76 -15.09 7.20
N HIS A 53 -11.89 -16.42 7.29
CA HIS A 53 -13.15 -17.12 7.16
C HIS A 53 -13.60 -17.66 8.51
N THR A 54 -14.90 -17.90 8.61
CA THR A 54 -15.54 -18.54 9.75
C THR A 54 -16.21 -19.83 9.31
N ILE A 55 -16.84 -20.52 10.26
CA ILE A 55 -17.67 -21.71 9.99
C ILE A 55 -18.84 -21.45 9.04
N ALA A 56 -19.14 -20.19 8.69
CA ALA A 56 -20.14 -19.85 7.69
C ALA A 56 -19.64 -20.05 6.24
N SER A 57 -18.32 -20.07 6.02
CA SER A 57 -17.75 -20.45 4.72
C SER A 57 -17.81 -21.96 4.52
N ARG A 58 -18.23 -22.41 3.33
CA ARG A 58 -18.46 -23.84 3.04
C ARG A 58 -17.20 -24.70 3.14
N ASP A 59 -16.05 -24.10 2.85
CA ASP A 59 -14.73 -24.72 2.83
C ASP A 59 -13.94 -24.54 4.13
N TYR A 60 -14.60 -24.10 5.21
CA TYR A 60 -13.97 -24.03 6.53
C TYR A 60 -13.53 -25.44 6.99
N GLU A 61 -12.22 -25.60 7.24
CA GLU A 61 -11.54 -26.89 7.39
C GLU A 61 -11.61 -27.47 8.82
N GLN A 62 -12.27 -26.77 9.76
CA GLN A 62 -12.32 -27.19 11.18
C GLN A 62 -13.76 -27.24 11.75
N PRO A 63 -14.50 -28.34 11.48
CA PRO A 63 -15.85 -28.53 12.02
C PRO A 63 -15.89 -28.52 13.55
N GLY A 64 -17.01 -28.06 14.12
CA GLY A 64 -17.23 -28.01 15.57
C GLY A 64 -16.62 -26.79 16.28
N THR A 65 -15.90 -25.93 15.54
CA THR A 65 -15.43 -24.64 16.04
C THR A 65 -16.60 -23.70 16.31
N THR A 66 -16.56 -22.95 17.41
CA THR A 66 -17.55 -21.88 17.69
C THR A 66 -17.02 -20.51 17.30
N TYR A 67 -17.91 -19.53 17.10
CA TYR A 67 -17.48 -18.14 16.87
C TYR A 67 -16.76 -17.52 18.07
N LEU A 68 -17.04 -18.02 19.28
CA LEU A 68 -16.32 -17.61 20.47
C LEU A 68 -14.88 -18.13 20.44
N ASP A 69 -14.65 -19.36 19.96
CA ASP A 69 -13.28 -19.89 19.75
C ASP A 69 -12.51 -19.08 18.70
N TYR A 70 -13.19 -18.63 17.64
CA TYR A 70 -12.62 -17.70 16.67
C TYR A 70 -12.15 -16.40 17.33
N MET A 71 -12.99 -15.79 18.19
CA MET A 71 -12.61 -14.56 18.90
C MET A 71 -11.48 -14.77 19.92
N ARG A 72 -11.50 -15.88 20.67
CA ARG A 72 -10.40 -16.26 21.57
C ARG A 72 -9.10 -16.33 20.78
N ARG A 73 -9.13 -17.01 19.63
CA ARG A 73 -7.96 -17.18 18.78
C ARG A 73 -7.44 -15.85 18.23
N ALA A 74 -8.32 -14.93 17.83
CA ALA A 74 -7.93 -13.60 17.37
C ALA A 74 -7.16 -12.82 18.46
N VAL A 75 -7.65 -12.85 19.70
CA VAL A 75 -6.98 -12.24 20.86
C VAL A 75 -5.66 -12.95 21.18
N GLU A 76 -5.61 -14.27 21.18
CA GLU A 76 -4.38 -15.05 21.41
C GLU A 76 -3.28 -14.73 20.39
N GLN A 77 -3.66 -14.46 19.14
CA GLN A 77 -2.74 -14.04 18.08
C GLN A 77 -2.29 -12.58 18.19
N GLY A 78 -2.80 -11.86 19.19
CA GLY A 78 -2.52 -10.45 19.42
C GLY A 78 -2.97 -9.57 18.26
N LEU A 79 -4.07 -9.94 17.59
CA LEU A 79 -4.70 -9.07 16.60
C LEU A 79 -5.42 -7.94 17.32
N ASP A 80 -5.24 -6.72 16.84
CA ASP A 80 -6.02 -5.56 17.28
C ASP A 80 -7.25 -5.38 16.38
N ILE A 81 -7.19 -5.86 15.14
CA ILE A 81 -8.23 -5.72 14.12
C ILE A 81 -8.37 -7.04 13.36
N VAL A 82 -9.60 -7.50 13.16
CA VAL A 82 -9.90 -8.66 12.32
C VAL A 82 -11.10 -8.37 11.43
N ALA A 83 -11.07 -8.81 10.18
CA ALA A 83 -12.24 -8.76 9.30
C ALA A 83 -12.77 -10.17 9.03
N ILE A 84 -14.09 -10.35 9.19
CA ILE A 84 -14.79 -11.57 8.82
C ILE A 84 -15.23 -11.42 7.37
N THR A 85 -14.63 -12.21 6.48
CA THR A 85 -14.79 -12.10 5.03
C THR A 85 -15.20 -13.45 4.44
N ASP A 86 -16.30 -14.01 4.93
CA ASP A 86 -16.81 -15.29 4.43
C ASP A 86 -17.18 -15.22 2.93
N HIS A 87 -17.08 -16.35 2.23
CA HIS A 87 -17.32 -16.43 0.79
C HIS A 87 -18.77 -16.09 0.42
N ASN A 88 -18.98 -14.99 -0.29
CA ASN A 88 -20.28 -14.56 -0.82
C ASN A 88 -21.41 -14.50 0.24
N THR A 89 -21.08 -14.35 1.53
CA THR A 89 -22.05 -14.34 2.63
C THR A 89 -21.64 -13.39 3.75
N ALA A 90 -22.63 -12.90 4.49
CA ALA A 90 -22.46 -12.20 5.76
C ALA A 90 -22.96 -13.03 6.96
N ALA A 91 -23.18 -14.34 6.77
CA ALA A 91 -23.79 -15.20 7.78
C ALA A 91 -22.94 -15.34 9.04
N GLY A 92 -21.60 -15.36 8.93
CA GLY A 92 -20.67 -15.46 10.06
C GLY A 92 -20.80 -14.27 11.02
N VAL A 93 -20.63 -13.05 10.50
CA VAL A 93 -20.81 -11.83 11.31
C VAL A 93 -22.25 -11.69 11.82
N GLY A 94 -23.24 -12.14 11.04
CA GLY A 94 -24.63 -12.18 11.45
C GLY A 94 -24.88 -13.13 12.63
N ALA A 95 -24.24 -14.30 12.65
CA ALA A 95 -24.37 -15.26 13.73
C ALA A 95 -23.77 -14.74 15.04
N ILE A 96 -22.58 -14.13 14.97
CA ILE A 96 -21.94 -13.47 16.12
C ILE A 96 -22.85 -12.41 16.74
N ARG A 97 -23.36 -11.49 15.91
CA ARG A 97 -24.23 -10.41 16.38
C ARG A 97 -25.53 -10.95 16.98
N ARG A 98 -26.15 -11.96 16.37
CA ARG A 98 -27.36 -12.60 16.89
C ARG A 98 -27.12 -13.25 18.24
N GLU A 99 -26.00 -13.95 18.43
CA GLU A 99 -25.65 -14.58 19.71
C GLU A 99 -25.47 -13.52 20.81
N ILE A 100 -24.71 -12.46 20.55
CA ILE A 100 -24.50 -11.36 21.50
C ILE A 100 -25.82 -10.65 21.83
N GLU A 101 -26.64 -10.34 20.82
CA GLU A 101 -27.94 -9.69 21.01
C GLU A 101 -28.88 -10.56 21.85
N TRP A 102 -28.94 -11.86 21.55
CA TRP A 102 -29.75 -12.82 22.28
C TRP A 102 -29.35 -12.91 23.76
N LEU A 103 -28.05 -13.09 24.05
CA LEU A 103 -27.52 -13.14 25.41
C LEU A 103 -27.77 -11.84 26.17
N THR A 104 -27.59 -10.69 25.51
CA THR A 104 -27.86 -9.36 26.09
C THR A 104 -29.35 -9.19 26.41
N ARG A 105 -30.25 -9.73 25.59
CA ARG A 105 -31.70 -9.71 25.86
C ARG A 105 -32.04 -10.58 27.07
N LEU A 106 -31.47 -11.78 27.16
CA LEU A 106 -31.65 -12.64 28.34
C LEU A 106 -31.12 -11.99 29.62
N GLU A 107 -30.03 -11.23 29.55
CA GLU A 107 -29.52 -10.46 30.69
C GLU A 107 -30.53 -9.43 31.18
N LYS A 108 -31.06 -8.64 30.24
CA LYS A 108 -32.04 -7.59 30.52
C LYS A 108 -33.33 -8.14 31.12
N ASP A 109 -33.76 -9.31 30.67
CA ASP A 109 -34.94 -10.01 31.18
C ASP A 109 -34.65 -10.77 32.50
N ASN A 110 -33.40 -10.74 32.99
CA ASN A 110 -32.91 -11.49 34.14
C ASN A 110 -33.14 -13.00 34.03
N ARG A 111 -32.94 -13.54 32.82
CA ARG A 111 -33.15 -14.95 32.43
C ARG A 111 -31.88 -15.71 32.07
N LEU A 112 -30.72 -15.07 32.19
CA LEU A 112 -29.42 -15.71 31.95
C LEU A 112 -29.17 -16.84 32.96
N THR A 113 -28.78 -18.00 32.44
CA THR A 113 -28.09 -19.03 33.22
C THR A 113 -26.66 -18.62 33.56
N ASP A 114 -26.01 -19.31 34.50
CA ASP A 114 -24.62 -19.01 34.88
C ASP A 114 -23.64 -19.22 33.71
N ASP A 115 -23.85 -20.26 32.89
CA ASP A 115 -23.04 -20.54 31.71
C ASP A 115 -23.21 -19.46 30.62
N GLU A 116 -24.44 -19.03 30.36
CA GLU A 116 -24.72 -17.95 29.40
C GLU A 116 -24.16 -16.61 29.88
N ARG A 117 -24.19 -16.35 31.18
CA ARG A 117 -23.60 -15.15 31.79
C ARG A 117 -22.08 -15.14 31.62
N ALA A 118 -21.42 -16.27 31.89
CA ALA A 118 -19.99 -16.42 31.67
C ALA A 118 -19.63 -16.19 30.19
N ARG A 119 -20.40 -16.78 29.27
CA ARG A 119 -20.23 -16.60 27.84
C ARG A 119 -20.41 -15.15 27.37
N LEU A 120 -21.44 -14.45 27.87
CA LEU A 120 -21.68 -13.04 27.52
C LEU A 120 -20.54 -12.13 28.03
N ASN A 121 -20.06 -12.37 29.25
CA ASN A 121 -18.93 -11.63 29.81
C ASN A 121 -17.67 -11.84 28.98
N GLU A 122 -17.42 -13.08 28.54
CA GLU A 122 -16.29 -13.38 27.67
C GLU A 122 -16.40 -12.70 26.30
N TRP A 123 -17.59 -12.69 25.68
CA TRP A 123 -17.82 -11.93 24.45
C TRP A 123 -17.47 -10.45 24.63
N ARG A 124 -17.95 -9.82 25.71
CA ARG A 124 -17.65 -8.41 26.02
C ARG A 124 -16.16 -8.18 26.18
N GLU A 125 -15.47 -9.02 26.96
CA GLU A 125 -14.03 -8.89 27.20
C GLU A 125 -13.21 -9.05 25.90
N LEU A 126 -13.56 -10.00 25.03
CA LEU A 126 -12.87 -10.22 23.77
C LEU A 126 -13.14 -9.08 22.77
N SER A 127 -14.39 -8.58 22.71
CA SER A 127 -14.76 -7.45 21.84
C SER A 127 -14.13 -6.12 22.24
N GLU A 128 -13.71 -5.94 23.50
CA GLU A 128 -12.93 -4.77 23.93
C GLU A 128 -11.47 -4.81 23.43
N LYS A 129 -10.94 -6.01 23.12
CA LYS A 129 -9.53 -6.21 22.73
C LYS A 129 -9.31 -6.19 21.22
N VAL A 130 -10.32 -6.58 20.44
CA VAL A 130 -10.19 -6.71 18.98
C VAL A 130 -11.35 -6.02 18.29
N LEU A 131 -11.04 -5.11 17.37
CA LEU A 131 -12.02 -4.57 16.44
C LEU A 131 -12.40 -5.64 15.42
N VAL A 132 -13.67 -6.03 15.40
CA VAL A 132 -14.23 -6.94 14.37
C VAL A 132 -14.92 -6.13 13.29
N LEU A 133 -14.43 -6.24 12.05
CA LEU A 133 -15.01 -5.61 10.88
C LEU A 133 -15.88 -6.59 10.09
N PRO A 134 -17.14 -6.22 9.77
CA PRO A 134 -17.96 -7.00 8.85
C PRO A 134 -17.42 -6.90 7.42
N GLY A 135 -17.45 -8.01 6.70
CA GLY A 135 -17.12 -8.04 5.30
C GLY A 135 -17.61 -9.32 4.62
N PHE A 136 -17.14 -9.52 3.39
CA PHE A 136 -17.31 -10.74 2.61
C PHE A 136 -16.17 -10.85 1.59
N GLU A 137 -15.87 -12.08 1.16
CA GLU A 137 -15.05 -12.32 -0.03
C GLU A 137 -15.98 -12.67 -1.19
N PHE A 138 -16.08 -11.76 -2.16
CA PHE A 138 -16.93 -11.90 -3.34
C PHE A 138 -16.19 -12.57 -4.50
N THR A 139 -16.83 -13.56 -5.12
CA THR A 139 -16.32 -14.22 -6.33
C THR A 139 -16.85 -13.54 -7.59
N ALA A 140 -16.03 -12.66 -8.18
CA ALA A 140 -16.29 -11.94 -9.42
C ALA A 140 -16.09 -12.81 -10.67
N THR A 141 -16.49 -12.29 -11.85
CA THR A 141 -16.37 -12.99 -13.14
C THR A 141 -14.97 -13.57 -13.34
N PHE A 142 -14.89 -14.79 -13.88
CA PHE A 142 -13.69 -15.61 -14.00
C PHE A 142 -13.14 -16.19 -12.69
N GLY A 143 -13.91 -16.08 -11.59
CA GLY A 143 -13.54 -16.64 -10.30
C GLY A 143 -12.57 -15.76 -9.51
N PHE A 144 -12.50 -14.45 -9.79
CA PHE A 144 -11.61 -13.57 -9.04
C PHE A 144 -12.19 -13.22 -7.69
N HIS A 145 -11.37 -13.23 -6.65
CA HIS A 145 -11.83 -12.90 -5.30
C HIS A 145 -11.55 -11.45 -4.94
N ILE A 146 -12.57 -10.79 -4.41
CA ILE A 146 -12.54 -9.39 -4.01
C ILE A 146 -13.10 -9.27 -2.59
N LEU A 147 -12.34 -8.65 -1.69
CA LEU A 147 -12.83 -8.37 -0.34
C LEU A 147 -13.61 -7.06 -0.34
N GLY A 148 -14.79 -7.10 0.28
CA GLY A 148 -15.51 -5.92 0.73
C GLY A 148 -15.48 -5.87 2.25
N ILE A 149 -14.84 -4.86 2.83
CA ILE A 149 -14.77 -4.66 4.30
C ILE A 149 -15.51 -3.37 4.64
N PHE A 150 -16.34 -3.38 5.67
CA PHE A 150 -17.27 -2.29 5.97
C PHE A 150 -17.12 -1.79 7.41
N PRO A 151 -17.65 -0.59 7.72
CA PRO A 151 -17.69 -0.09 9.09
C PRO A 151 -18.38 -1.07 10.07
N PRO A 152 -17.95 -1.14 11.34
CA PRO A 152 -18.44 -2.13 12.32
C PRO A 152 -19.93 -2.06 12.62
N GLU A 153 -20.58 -0.92 12.36
CA GLU A 153 -22.01 -0.67 12.50
C GLU A 153 -22.84 -1.10 11.27
N THR A 154 -22.19 -1.48 10.17
CA THR A 154 -22.88 -1.89 8.93
C THR A 154 -23.75 -3.11 9.19
N SER A 155 -25.06 -2.98 8.98
CA SER A 155 -26.02 -4.06 9.26
C SER A 155 -25.86 -5.25 8.31
N VAL A 156 -26.20 -6.46 8.78
CA VAL A 156 -26.16 -7.68 7.97
C VAL A 156 -27.02 -7.55 6.70
N ARG A 157 -28.21 -6.95 6.83
CA ARG A 157 -29.12 -6.68 5.70
C ARG A 157 -28.49 -5.77 4.63
N HIS A 158 -27.65 -4.83 5.05
CA HIS A 158 -26.96 -3.97 4.11
C HIS A 158 -25.89 -4.74 3.33
N LEU A 159 -25.14 -5.62 4.00
CA LEU A 159 -24.16 -6.51 3.36
C LEU A 159 -24.84 -7.47 2.36
N GLU A 160 -25.95 -8.09 2.76
CA GLU A 160 -26.77 -8.93 1.88
C GLU A 160 -27.30 -8.15 0.67
N HIS A 161 -27.74 -6.91 0.87
CA HIS A 161 -28.17 -6.03 -0.23
C HIS A 161 -27.04 -5.75 -1.22
N ILE A 162 -25.82 -5.53 -0.75
CA ILE A 162 -24.64 -5.33 -1.61
C ILE A 162 -24.35 -6.61 -2.41
N LEU A 163 -24.36 -7.78 -1.76
CA LEU A 163 -24.18 -9.07 -2.44
C LEU A 163 -25.25 -9.31 -3.54
N LEU A 164 -26.51 -8.95 -3.27
CA LEU A 164 -27.58 -8.98 -4.29
C LEU A 164 -27.34 -7.99 -5.44
N MET A 165 -26.81 -6.79 -5.16
CA MET A 165 -26.42 -5.84 -6.21
C MET A 165 -25.30 -6.39 -7.08
N LEU A 166 -24.35 -7.10 -6.47
CA LEU A 166 -23.28 -7.86 -7.13
C LEU A 166 -23.79 -9.15 -7.81
N LYS A 167 -25.11 -9.36 -7.83
CA LYS A 167 -25.79 -10.46 -8.52
C LYS A 167 -25.46 -11.83 -7.96
N VAL A 168 -25.10 -11.92 -6.68
CA VAL A 168 -25.08 -13.18 -5.93
C VAL A 168 -26.52 -13.69 -5.81
N PRO A 169 -26.82 -14.94 -6.20
CA PRO A 169 -28.17 -15.50 -6.06
C PRO A 169 -28.59 -15.55 -4.59
N ALA A 170 -29.84 -15.19 -4.30
CA ALA A 170 -30.35 -15.08 -2.93
C ALA A 170 -30.22 -16.41 -2.16
N GLU A 171 -30.46 -17.53 -2.84
CA GLU A 171 -30.33 -18.89 -2.31
C GLU A 171 -28.89 -19.26 -1.90
N LYS A 172 -27.88 -18.56 -2.40
CA LYS A 172 -26.47 -18.81 -2.06
C LYS A 172 -25.95 -17.92 -0.93
N LEU A 173 -26.71 -16.92 -0.50
CA LEU A 173 -26.30 -15.98 0.55
C LEU A 173 -26.10 -16.68 1.90
N ASP A 174 -26.78 -17.79 2.16
CA ASP A 174 -26.66 -18.54 3.42
C ASP A 174 -25.63 -19.68 3.34
N GLU A 175 -25.15 -20.04 2.14
CA GLU A 175 -24.32 -21.24 1.93
C GLU A 175 -22.82 -21.00 2.11
N GLY A 176 -22.36 -19.74 2.02
CA GLY A 176 -20.92 -19.44 2.07
C GLY A 176 -20.14 -20.06 0.90
N SER A 177 -20.75 -20.12 -0.28
CA SER A 177 -20.24 -20.88 -1.43
C SER A 177 -19.06 -20.20 -2.10
N THR A 178 -18.00 -20.96 -2.39
CA THR A 178 -16.81 -20.52 -3.16
C THR A 178 -17.12 -20.31 -4.65
N GLU A 179 -18.25 -20.84 -5.12
CA GLU A 179 -18.68 -20.77 -6.52
C GLU A 179 -20.11 -20.25 -6.61
N THR A 180 -20.23 -18.93 -6.65
CA THR A 180 -21.43 -18.27 -7.21
C THR A 180 -21.19 -18.10 -8.70
N GLY A 181 -22.16 -18.47 -9.56
CA GLY A 181 -22.04 -18.28 -11.01
C GLY A 181 -21.79 -16.80 -11.29
N ALA A 182 -20.52 -16.46 -11.54
CA ALA A 182 -20.00 -15.13 -11.32
C ALA A 182 -20.57 -14.13 -12.33
N SER A 183 -21.49 -13.30 -11.86
CA SER A 183 -22.40 -12.49 -12.68
C SER A 183 -21.97 -11.02 -12.79
N THR A 184 -21.00 -10.58 -11.98
CA THR A 184 -20.48 -9.19 -11.98
C THR A 184 -18.97 -9.17 -12.17
N ASP A 185 -18.48 -8.26 -13.01
CA ASP A 185 -17.05 -8.07 -13.28
C ASP A 185 -16.31 -7.38 -12.12
N VAL A 186 -14.98 -7.52 -12.12
CA VAL A 186 -14.09 -7.00 -11.07
C VAL A 186 -14.22 -5.48 -10.87
N LEU A 187 -14.31 -4.70 -11.94
CA LEU A 187 -14.35 -3.24 -11.84
C LEU A 187 -15.69 -2.76 -11.28
N THR A 188 -16.78 -3.39 -11.71
CA THR A 188 -18.11 -3.15 -11.11
C THR A 188 -18.14 -3.54 -9.64
N ALA A 189 -17.50 -4.65 -9.25
CA ALA A 189 -17.41 -5.06 -7.85
C ALA A 189 -16.70 -3.99 -6.98
N TYR A 190 -15.54 -3.49 -7.43
CA TYR A 190 -14.84 -2.41 -6.71
C TYR A 190 -15.70 -1.16 -6.54
N ARG A 191 -16.36 -0.72 -7.63
CA ARG A 191 -17.23 0.46 -7.60
C ARG A 191 -18.38 0.28 -6.60
N VAL A 192 -19.11 -0.85 -6.67
CA VAL A 192 -20.25 -1.13 -5.81
C VAL A 192 -19.85 -1.18 -4.33
N ILE A 193 -18.73 -1.83 -4.00
CA ILE A 193 -18.21 -1.88 -2.63
C ILE A 193 -17.87 -0.48 -2.12
N ARG A 194 -17.19 0.33 -2.95
CA ARG A 194 -16.79 1.69 -2.58
C ARG A 194 -17.97 2.65 -2.42
N GLU A 195 -18.95 2.59 -3.33
CA GLU A 195 -20.18 3.38 -3.26
C GLU A 195 -21.02 3.03 -2.03
N ALA A 196 -20.98 1.77 -1.58
CA ALA A 196 -21.60 1.32 -0.33
C ALA A 196 -20.79 1.69 0.94
N GLY A 197 -19.70 2.46 0.81
CA GLY A 197 -18.88 2.92 1.93
C GLY A 197 -17.84 1.90 2.43
N GLY A 198 -17.67 0.78 1.73
CA GLY A 198 -16.69 -0.24 2.06
C GLY A 198 -15.28 0.04 1.52
N LEU A 199 -14.33 -0.78 1.95
CA LEU A 199 -13.00 -0.92 1.37
C LEU A 199 -13.01 -2.04 0.35
N ALA A 200 -12.56 -1.75 -0.87
CA ALA A 200 -12.40 -2.75 -1.92
C ALA A 200 -10.93 -3.18 -1.97
N ILE A 201 -10.67 -4.46 -1.73
CA ILE A 201 -9.33 -5.03 -1.71
C ILE A 201 -9.30 -6.23 -2.66
N ALA A 202 -8.32 -6.29 -3.55
CA ALA A 202 -8.14 -7.48 -4.37
C ALA A 202 -7.49 -8.58 -3.53
N ALA A 203 -8.25 -9.65 -3.26
CA ALA A 203 -7.80 -10.76 -2.43
C ALA A 203 -6.66 -11.50 -3.10
N HIS A 204 -5.68 -11.92 -2.29
CA HIS A 204 -4.51 -12.74 -2.66
C HIS A 204 -4.07 -12.58 -4.13
N ALA A 205 -3.88 -11.31 -4.56
CA ALA A 205 -3.89 -10.88 -5.94
C ALA A 205 -2.85 -11.62 -6.81
N ASN A 206 -1.78 -12.13 -6.22
CA ASN A 206 -0.70 -12.86 -6.90
C ASN A 206 -0.81 -14.40 -6.81
N SER A 207 -1.91 -14.93 -6.30
CA SER A 207 -2.18 -16.36 -6.08
C SER A 207 -3.40 -16.83 -6.90
N THR A 208 -3.83 -18.07 -6.70
CA THR A 208 -5.07 -18.63 -7.27
C THR A 208 -6.26 -17.72 -6.98
N HIS A 209 -7.14 -17.48 -7.97
CA HIS A 209 -8.27 -16.53 -7.87
C HIS A 209 -7.88 -15.05 -7.68
N GLY A 210 -6.58 -14.71 -7.75
CA GLY A 210 -6.09 -13.34 -7.66
C GLY A 210 -6.04 -12.63 -9.02
N VAL A 211 -6.42 -11.35 -9.05
CA VAL A 211 -6.51 -10.52 -10.27
C VAL A 211 -5.17 -10.28 -10.99
N ALA A 212 -4.03 -10.52 -10.32
CA ALA A 212 -2.67 -10.34 -10.82
C ALA A 212 -1.89 -11.66 -10.93
N MET A 213 -2.57 -12.81 -10.93
CA MET A 213 -1.93 -14.12 -11.08
C MET A 213 -1.15 -14.23 -12.41
N ARG A 214 0.00 -14.90 -12.37
CA ARG A 214 0.91 -14.96 -13.54
C ARG A 214 0.37 -15.86 -14.66
N ASP A 215 -0.24 -16.98 -14.30
CA ASP A 215 -0.52 -18.07 -15.23
C ASP A 215 -1.96 -18.07 -15.81
N PHE A 216 -2.75 -17.02 -15.56
CA PHE A 216 -4.05 -16.87 -16.21
C PHE A 216 -3.93 -16.18 -17.57
N PRO A 217 -4.54 -16.70 -18.65
CA PRO A 217 -4.44 -16.17 -20.01
C PRO A 217 -5.29 -14.91 -20.24
N PHE A 218 -5.04 -13.84 -19.46
CA PHE A 218 -5.57 -12.50 -19.75
C PHE A 218 -4.47 -11.59 -20.32
N GLY A 219 -4.87 -10.67 -21.20
CA GLY A 219 -3.99 -9.64 -21.74
C GLY A 219 -3.46 -8.71 -20.64
N GLY A 220 -2.26 -8.16 -20.84
CA GLY A 220 -1.61 -7.27 -19.86
C GLY A 220 -2.47 -6.05 -19.49
N GLN A 221 -3.27 -5.53 -20.43
CA GLN A 221 -4.17 -4.40 -20.21
C GLN A 221 -5.27 -4.70 -19.18
N THR A 222 -5.81 -5.93 -19.16
CA THR A 222 -6.81 -6.34 -18.16
C THR A 222 -6.21 -6.37 -16.75
N LYS A 223 -4.99 -6.89 -16.61
CA LYS A 223 -4.28 -6.90 -15.31
C LYS A 223 -4.01 -5.49 -14.81
N ILE A 224 -3.61 -4.58 -15.70
CA ILE A 224 -3.42 -3.16 -15.36
C ILE A 224 -4.74 -2.56 -14.89
N ALA A 225 -5.84 -2.75 -15.65
CA ALA A 225 -7.15 -2.24 -15.26
C ALA A 225 -7.59 -2.74 -13.87
N TYR A 226 -7.47 -4.04 -13.59
CA TYR A 226 -7.90 -4.61 -12.31
C TYR A 226 -7.03 -4.24 -11.11
N THR A 227 -5.79 -3.81 -11.33
CA THR A 227 -4.83 -3.49 -10.24
C THR A 227 -4.59 -1.99 -10.06
N GLN A 228 -5.07 -1.17 -11.00
CA GLN A 228 -4.87 0.29 -11.00
C GLN A 228 -6.18 1.07 -10.99
N ASP A 229 -7.34 0.39 -10.90
CA ASP A 229 -8.65 1.03 -10.81
C ASP A 229 -8.74 1.99 -9.61
N VAL A 230 -9.36 3.15 -9.81
CA VAL A 230 -9.49 4.20 -8.79
C VAL A 230 -10.29 3.76 -7.57
N ASN A 231 -11.19 2.78 -7.73
CA ASN A 231 -12.03 2.30 -6.64
C ASN A 231 -11.33 1.27 -5.75
N LEU A 232 -10.21 0.70 -6.22
CA LEU A 232 -9.41 -0.25 -5.48
C LEU A 232 -8.57 0.45 -4.40
N ASP A 233 -8.73 0.03 -3.15
CA ASP A 233 -8.03 0.62 -2.00
C ASP A 233 -6.68 -0.08 -1.72
N ALA A 234 -6.61 -1.41 -1.84
CA ALA A 234 -5.37 -2.15 -1.60
C ALA A 234 -5.29 -3.46 -2.41
N LEU A 235 -4.07 -3.98 -2.53
CA LEU A 235 -3.78 -5.30 -3.07
C LEU A 235 -3.32 -6.21 -1.92
N GLU A 236 -4.05 -7.30 -1.67
CA GLU A 236 -3.56 -8.33 -0.78
C GLU A 236 -2.57 -9.22 -1.53
N VAL A 237 -1.37 -9.43 -0.99
CA VAL A 237 -0.32 -10.23 -1.63
C VAL A 237 0.25 -11.28 -0.67
N THR A 238 0.56 -12.44 -1.21
CA THR A 238 1.05 -13.59 -0.43
C THR A 238 2.57 -13.59 -0.23
N ASP A 239 3.29 -12.64 -0.83
CA ASP A 239 4.76 -12.64 -0.92
C ASP A 239 5.45 -11.36 -0.43
N LEU A 240 4.78 -10.57 0.43
CA LEU A 240 5.31 -9.29 0.92
C LEU A 240 6.60 -9.47 1.75
N GLU A 241 6.77 -10.62 2.41
CA GLU A 241 7.99 -10.96 3.14
C GLU A 241 9.10 -11.56 2.26
N ARG A 242 8.85 -11.81 0.96
CA ARG A 242 9.86 -12.40 0.09
C ARG A 242 10.95 -11.39 -0.25
N ARG A 243 12.16 -11.78 0.15
CA ARG A 243 13.48 -11.17 -0.05
C ARG A 243 13.94 -10.86 -1.50
N GLY A 244 13.06 -10.92 -2.49
CA GLY A 244 13.45 -10.87 -3.91
C GLY A 244 12.41 -10.24 -4.83
N ARG A 245 11.90 -11.03 -5.78
CA ARG A 245 10.80 -10.61 -6.67
C ARG A 245 9.47 -10.67 -5.91
N SER A 246 9.19 -9.69 -5.05
CA SER A 246 7.88 -9.52 -4.43
C SER A 246 6.91 -8.80 -5.37
N THR A 247 5.62 -9.11 -5.25
CA THR A 247 4.57 -8.45 -6.03
C THR A 247 4.50 -6.95 -5.73
N ALA A 248 4.77 -6.53 -4.49
CA ALA A 248 4.76 -5.12 -4.10
C ALA A 248 5.73 -4.23 -4.90
N ARG A 249 6.88 -4.78 -5.36
CA ARG A 249 7.82 -4.04 -6.22
C ARG A 249 7.26 -3.73 -7.61
N PHE A 250 6.25 -4.47 -8.08
CA PHE A 250 5.59 -4.19 -9.35
C PHE A 250 4.62 -3.00 -9.23
N PHE A 251 4.01 -2.80 -8.07
CA PHE A 251 2.99 -1.78 -7.81
C PHE A 251 3.53 -0.60 -7.01
N ASN A 252 4.82 -0.28 -7.20
CA ASN A 252 5.51 0.81 -6.52
C ASN A 252 5.40 2.18 -7.24
N GLY A 253 4.74 2.24 -8.41
CA GLY A 253 4.58 3.45 -9.21
C GLY A 253 5.71 3.76 -10.19
N VAL A 254 6.80 2.98 -10.20
CA VAL A 254 7.98 3.24 -11.06
C VAL A 254 7.77 2.77 -12.49
N LYS A 255 6.94 1.74 -12.69
CA LYS A 255 6.68 1.19 -14.02
C LYS A 255 5.64 2.03 -14.75
N ALA A 256 5.92 2.38 -16.01
CA ALA A 256 5.01 3.16 -16.84
C ALA A 256 3.63 2.49 -16.98
N GLU A 257 3.58 1.15 -17.00
CA GLU A 257 2.32 0.40 -17.07
C GLU A 257 1.55 0.33 -15.74
N TYR A 258 2.20 0.63 -14.61
CA TYR A 258 1.62 0.61 -13.27
C TYR A 258 1.96 1.92 -12.52
N PRO A 259 1.44 3.08 -13.00
CA PRO A 259 1.84 4.39 -12.50
C PRO A 259 1.25 4.71 -11.11
N ARG A 260 0.13 4.08 -10.73
CA ARG A 260 -0.47 4.27 -9.40
C ARG A 260 0.21 3.33 -8.42
N ARG A 261 0.97 3.91 -7.49
CA ARG A 261 1.52 3.17 -6.34
C ARG A 261 0.36 2.65 -5.48
N MET A 262 0.39 1.36 -5.13
CA MET A 262 -0.66 0.70 -4.36
C MET A 262 -0.18 0.32 -2.97
N HIS A 263 -1.08 0.35 -1.99
CA HIS A 263 -0.85 -0.34 -0.73
C HIS A 263 -0.90 -1.86 -0.97
N CYS A 264 0.21 -2.54 -0.67
CA CYS A 264 0.25 -4.00 -0.65
C CYS A 264 0.18 -4.48 0.80
N ILE A 265 -0.86 -5.25 1.12
CA ILE A 265 -1.13 -5.81 2.44
C ILE A 265 -1.12 -7.34 2.39
N GLN A 266 -1.30 -7.99 3.53
CA GLN A 266 -1.45 -9.44 3.65
C GLN A 266 -2.52 -9.79 4.69
N GLY A 267 -3.29 -10.84 4.42
CA GLY A 267 -4.12 -11.55 5.36
C GLY A 267 -3.80 -13.04 5.37
N SER A 268 -4.39 -13.75 6.33
CA SER A 268 -4.15 -15.18 6.51
C SER A 268 -4.90 -16.04 5.52
N ASP A 269 -6.04 -15.56 5.00
CA ASP A 269 -6.97 -16.37 4.20
C ASP A 269 -7.33 -17.67 4.95
N ALA A 270 -7.53 -17.51 6.26
CA ALA A 270 -7.61 -18.62 7.20
C ALA A 270 -8.97 -19.31 7.15
N HIS A 271 -8.95 -20.60 6.84
CA HIS A 271 -10.10 -21.50 6.87
C HIS A 271 -10.12 -22.39 8.12
N ARG A 272 -9.34 -22.02 9.14
CA ARG A 272 -9.14 -22.76 10.39
C ARG A 272 -8.55 -21.85 11.47
N LEU A 273 -8.64 -22.25 12.74
CA LEU A 273 -8.11 -21.43 13.84
C LEU A 273 -6.59 -21.50 13.97
N VAL A 274 -6.02 -22.69 13.76
CA VAL A 274 -4.60 -22.96 13.97
C VAL A 274 -4.02 -23.58 12.69
N MET A 275 -2.82 -23.11 12.30
CA MET A 275 -2.06 -23.65 11.19
C MET A 275 -2.04 -25.17 11.20
N ASP A 276 -2.14 -25.78 10.02
CA ASP A 276 -1.91 -27.22 9.89
C ASP A 276 -0.41 -27.53 10.07
N PRO A 277 0.02 -28.26 11.12
CA PRO A 277 1.42 -28.61 11.28
C PRO A 277 1.96 -29.51 10.16
N LYS A 278 1.08 -30.23 9.44
CA LYS A 278 1.45 -31.10 8.30
C LYS A 278 1.51 -30.33 6.99
N THR A 279 0.77 -29.23 6.87
CA THR A 279 0.70 -28.41 5.66
C THR A 279 0.95 -26.94 5.99
N PRO A 280 2.21 -26.49 6.14
CA PRO A 280 2.53 -25.12 6.57
C PRO A 280 2.05 -23.99 5.64
N LYS A 281 1.51 -24.34 4.46
CA LYS A 281 0.85 -23.39 3.55
C LYS A 281 -0.61 -23.10 3.93
N ARG A 282 -1.23 -23.97 4.74
CA ARG A 282 -2.58 -23.82 5.27
C ARG A 282 -2.49 -23.06 6.59
N LEU A 283 -2.60 -21.75 6.47
CA LEU A 283 -2.54 -20.84 7.60
C LEU A 283 -3.79 -20.97 8.47
N GLY A 284 -3.61 -20.72 9.75
CA GLY A 284 -4.67 -20.40 10.69
C GLY A 284 -4.83 -18.89 10.84
N LEU A 285 -5.90 -18.53 11.55
CA LEU A 285 -6.24 -17.15 11.88
C LEU A 285 -5.03 -16.41 12.45
N GLY A 286 -4.67 -15.26 11.87
CA GLY A 286 -3.61 -14.39 12.37
C GLY A 286 -2.17 -14.82 12.07
N ASP A 287 -1.96 -15.97 11.40
CA ASP A 287 -0.62 -16.46 11.04
C ASP A 287 0.06 -15.60 9.97
N ARG A 288 -0.72 -14.87 9.18
CA ARG A 288 -0.25 -13.82 8.28
C ARG A 288 -1.14 -12.60 8.47
N ALA A 289 -0.53 -11.49 8.86
CA ALA A 289 -1.23 -10.27 9.18
C ALA A 289 -0.47 -9.06 8.63
N THR A 290 -1.14 -7.92 8.61
CA THR A 290 -0.57 -6.61 8.26
C THR A 290 -0.52 -5.74 9.51
N GLU A 291 0.51 -4.92 9.64
CA GLU A 291 0.56 -3.84 10.62
C GLU A 291 0.22 -2.50 9.94
N LEU A 292 -0.68 -1.74 10.57
CA LEU A 292 -1.16 -0.45 10.11
C LEU A 292 -0.83 0.62 11.16
N LEU A 293 -0.20 1.73 10.74
CA LEU A 293 0.10 2.87 11.62
C LEU A 293 -1.11 3.81 11.67
N LEU A 294 -1.97 3.63 12.68
CA LEU A 294 -3.27 4.29 12.81
C LEU A 294 -3.31 5.24 14.01
N GLU A 295 -4.26 6.18 14.00
CA GLU A 295 -4.55 7.04 15.15
C GLU A 295 -5.43 6.34 16.20
N ALA A 296 -6.25 5.39 15.75
CA ALA A 296 -7.07 4.51 16.55
C ALA A 296 -7.38 3.24 15.73
N PRO A 297 -7.74 2.10 16.37
CA PRO A 297 -8.24 0.93 15.67
C PRO A 297 -9.68 1.19 15.26
N SER A 298 -9.89 1.85 14.12
CA SER A 298 -11.22 2.14 13.55
C SER A 298 -11.23 1.92 12.04
N PHE A 299 -12.41 1.68 11.49
CA PHE A 299 -12.58 1.52 10.04
C PHE A 299 -12.10 2.76 9.27
N GLU A 300 -12.46 3.95 9.75
CA GLU A 300 -12.09 5.23 9.14
C GLU A 300 -10.58 5.43 9.13
N ALA A 301 -9.89 5.05 10.21
CA ALA A 301 -8.45 5.16 10.28
C ALA A 301 -7.76 4.23 9.26
N ILE A 302 -8.25 3.00 9.10
CA ILE A 302 -7.77 2.06 8.08
C ILE A 302 -8.03 2.63 6.69
N ALA A 303 -9.26 3.07 6.42
CA ALA A 303 -9.66 3.64 5.14
C ALA A 303 -8.82 4.86 4.76
N ASN A 304 -8.58 5.75 5.73
CA ASN A 304 -7.73 6.92 5.54
C ASN A 304 -6.28 6.53 5.19
N VAL A 305 -5.73 5.47 5.78
CA VAL A 305 -4.40 4.96 5.39
C VAL A 305 -4.43 4.39 3.98
N LEU A 306 -5.31 3.41 3.72
CA LEU A 306 -5.31 2.68 2.44
C LEU A 306 -5.69 3.56 1.23
N ARG A 307 -6.39 4.67 1.46
CA ARG A 307 -6.74 5.66 0.41
C ARG A 307 -5.72 6.79 0.27
N SER A 308 -4.73 6.87 1.16
CA SER A 308 -3.69 7.91 1.12
C SER A 308 -2.47 7.47 0.32
N GLU A 309 -1.51 8.38 0.16
CA GLU A 309 -0.17 8.07 -0.37
C GLU A 309 0.86 7.77 0.75
N SER A 310 0.40 7.52 1.98
CA SER A 310 1.26 7.23 3.13
C SER A 310 1.67 5.76 3.20
N PHE A 311 2.35 5.28 2.16
CA PHE A 311 2.72 3.87 2.00
C PHE A 311 3.62 3.31 3.11
N GLU A 312 4.35 4.17 3.82
CA GLU A 312 5.15 3.84 5.00
C GLU A 312 4.33 3.44 6.23
N ARG A 313 3.01 3.70 6.21
CA ARG A 313 2.06 3.37 7.30
C ARG A 313 1.50 1.96 7.20
N THR A 314 1.94 1.17 6.22
CA THR A 314 1.54 -0.24 6.03
C THR A 314 2.78 -1.11 5.93
N ARG A 315 2.81 -2.24 6.64
CA ARG A 315 3.91 -3.22 6.56
C ARG A 315 3.43 -4.64 6.91
N PRO A 316 4.13 -5.71 6.50
CA PRO A 316 3.87 -7.04 7.04
C PRO A 316 3.93 -7.03 8.57
N ALA A 317 3.02 -7.72 9.23
CA ALA A 317 3.09 -7.91 10.68
C ALA A 317 4.35 -8.68 11.03
N ARG A 318 5.05 -8.24 12.08
CA ARG A 318 6.31 -8.86 12.48
C ARG A 318 6.13 -9.60 13.79
N PRO A 319 6.79 -10.75 13.98
CA PRO A 319 6.90 -11.33 15.31
C PRO A 319 7.52 -10.29 16.25
N LYS A 320 6.96 -10.10 17.45
CA LYS A 320 7.46 -9.14 18.45
C LYS A 320 8.96 -9.32 18.74
N ASP A 321 9.50 -10.52 18.49
CA ASP A 321 10.88 -10.90 18.76
C ASP A 321 11.89 -10.54 17.65
N LYS A 322 11.47 -9.93 16.52
CA LYS A 322 12.37 -9.53 15.42
C LYS A 322 12.19 -8.05 15.04
N PRO A 323 12.96 -7.11 15.63
CA PRO A 323 12.90 -5.70 15.27
C PRO A 323 13.27 -5.46 13.80
N PHE A 324 12.71 -4.40 13.19
CA PHE A 324 12.98 -4.05 11.80
C PHE A 324 14.42 -3.61 11.60
N ASP A 325 15.14 -4.36 10.77
CA ASP A 325 16.46 -3.97 10.30
C ASP A 325 16.34 -3.24 8.96
N ALA A 326 16.17 -1.92 9.02
CA ALA A 326 16.07 -1.07 7.83
C ALA A 326 17.31 -1.15 6.92
N VAL A 327 18.49 -1.43 7.50
CA VAL A 327 19.73 -1.57 6.74
C VAL A 327 19.74 -2.90 6.00
N ALA A 328 19.28 -3.99 6.62
CA ALA A 328 19.14 -5.28 5.93
C ALA A 328 18.15 -5.18 4.76
N ALA A 329 17.02 -4.49 4.94
CA ALA A 329 16.06 -4.24 3.85
C ALA A 329 16.69 -3.44 2.70
N ALA A 330 17.42 -2.36 3.01
CA ALA A 330 18.11 -1.56 1.98
C ALA A 330 19.18 -2.39 1.23
N ARG A 331 19.97 -3.20 1.94
CA ARG A 331 20.99 -4.08 1.34
C ARG A 331 20.40 -5.08 0.35
N GLU A 332 19.18 -5.52 0.60
CA GLU A 332 18.43 -6.44 -0.26
C GLU A 332 17.88 -5.77 -1.52
N GLU A 333 17.42 -4.53 -1.40
CA GLU A 333 17.05 -3.72 -2.58
C GLU A 333 18.27 -3.45 -3.48
N GLY A 334 19.44 -3.25 -2.86
CA GLY A 334 20.72 -3.02 -3.53
C GLY A 334 20.88 -1.58 -4.03
N PRO A 335 22.02 -1.23 -4.64
CA PRO A 335 22.28 0.13 -5.12
C PRO A 335 21.21 0.60 -6.11
N SER A 336 20.82 1.88 -6.03
CA SER A 336 19.83 2.51 -6.91
C SER A 336 20.15 3.99 -7.12
N ILE A 337 19.22 4.71 -7.75
CA ILE A 337 19.32 6.15 -7.99
C ILE A 337 19.24 6.97 -6.69
N THR A 338 18.77 6.36 -5.60
CA THR A 338 18.70 6.99 -4.28
C THR A 338 19.48 6.23 -3.20
N GLN A 339 20.24 5.18 -3.53
CA GLN A 339 20.99 4.44 -2.51
C GLN A 339 22.34 3.87 -2.95
N SER A 340 23.33 3.92 -2.06
CA SER A 340 24.64 3.30 -2.25
C SER A 340 25.24 2.72 -0.96
N PHE A 341 26.23 1.83 -1.12
CA PHE A 341 26.75 0.99 -0.03
C PHE A 341 28.28 0.92 -0.05
N TYR A 342 28.91 1.15 1.11
CA TYR A 342 30.35 1.08 1.30
C TYR A 342 30.70 0.27 2.55
N GLU A 343 31.66 -0.64 2.46
CA GLU A 343 32.09 -1.43 3.62
C GLU A 343 32.95 -0.64 4.63
N SER A 344 33.51 0.49 4.22
CA SER A 344 34.36 1.36 5.04
C SER A 344 34.57 2.72 4.36
N ALA A 345 34.94 3.76 5.13
CA ALA A 345 35.28 5.07 4.59
C ALA A 345 36.80 5.38 4.62
N THR A 346 37.66 4.40 4.35
CA THR A 346 39.11 4.62 4.41
C THR A 346 39.59 5.58 3.32
N GLN A 347 40.40 6.57 3.69
CA GLN A 347 41.13 7.42 2.73
C GLN A 347 42.10 6.59 1.89
N ARG A 348 42.87 5.71 2.56
CA ARG A 348 43.77 4.75 1.91
C ARG A 348 42.90 3.73 1.14
N GLY A 349 42.93 3.81 -0.20
CA GLY A 349 42.10 3.00 -1.10
C GLY A 349 40.94 3.73 -1.76
N GLY A 350 40.81 5.05 -1.60
CA GLY A 350 39.87 5.88 -2.39
C GLY A 350 38.39 5.75 -2.02
N ARG A 351 38.04 4.94 -1.02
CA ARG A 351 36.65 4.71 -0.60
C ARG A 351 35.99 5.97 -0.04
N LEU A 352 36.74 6.77 0.72
CA LEU A 352 36.21 8.06 1.19
C LEU A 352 35.87 8.97 0.00
N THR A 353 36.74 9.05 -1.00
CA THR A 353 36.47 9.85 -2.21
C THR A 353 35.25 9.33 -2.97
N ALA A 354 35.07 8.02 -3.10
CA ALA A 354 33.88 7.44 -3.73
C ALA A 354 32.58 7.79 -2.98
N ILE A 355 32.60 7.74 -1.63
CA ILE A 355 31.46 8.21 -0.82
C ILE A 355 31.14 9.67 -1.13
N LEU A 356 32.15 10.55 -1.19
CA LEU A 356 31.94 11.96 -1.48
C LEU A 356 31.46 12.20 -2.91
N SER A 357 31.92 11.41 -3.89
CA SER A 357 31.41 11.44 -5.26
C SER A 357 29.92 11.09 -5.30
N ASP A 358 29.48 10.06 -4.56
CA ASP A 358 28.06 9.72 -4.44
C ASP A 358 27.25 10.83 -3.75
N VAL A 359 27.79 11.46 -2.70
CA VAL A 359 27.12 12.60 -2.05
C VAL A 359 26.92 13.74 -3.04
N CYS A 360 27.97 14.10 -3.80
CA CYS A 360 27.90 15.11 -4.86
C CYS A 360 26.84 14.75 -5.91
N ALA A 361 26.79 13.49 -6.34
CA ALA A 361 25.83 13.00 -7.32
C ALA A 361 24.38 13.02 -6.83
N PHE A 362 24.14 12.62 -5.58
CA PHE A 362 22.81 12.66 -4.97
C PHE A 362 22.32 14.10 -4.79
N ALA A 363 23.20 14.99 -4.32
CA ALA A 363 22.87 16.41 -4.18
C ALA A 363 22.49 17.06 -5.51
N ASN A 364 23.16 16.67 -6.60
CA ASN A 364 22.86 17.18 -7.94
C ASN A 364 21.60 16.58 -8.58
N THR A 365 21.14 15.41 -8.14
CA THR A 365 19.99 14.73 -8.76
C THR A 365 18.74 14.83 -7.90
N ILE A 366 18.38 13.78 -7.14
CA ILE A 366 17.11 13.67 -6.42
C ILE A 366 17.30 13.43 -4.92
N GLY A 367 18.53 13.53 -4.41
CA GLY A 367 18.91 13.11 -3.06
C GLY A 367 19.08 11.59 -2.95
N GLY A 368 19.46 11.14 -1.76
CA GLY A 368 19.72 9.71 -1.55
C GLY A 368 20.19 9.36 -0.14
N THR A 369 20.45 8.06 0.06
CA THR A 369 20.95 7.50 1.31
C THR A 369 22.19 6.63 1.06
N ILE A 370 23.28 6.91 1.77
CA ILE A 370 24.51 6.13 1.72
C ILE A 370 24.66 5.33 3.01
N TYR A 371 24.90 4.02 2.89
CA TYR A 371 25.20 3.14 4.01
C TYR A 371 26.69 2.82 4.08
N VAL A 372 27.35 3.18 5.18
CA VAL A 372 28.78 2.96 5.42
C VAL A 372 28.98 1.94 6.54
N GLY A 373 29.74 0.87 6.29
CA GLY A 373 29.85 -0.32 7.12
C GLY A 373 29.07 -1.53 6.61
N ALA A 374 28.40 -1.41 5.46
CA ALA A 374 27.58 -2.46 4.87
C ALA A 374 27.83 -2.59 3.35
N SER A 375 27.71 -3.79 2.82
CA SER A 375 27.64 -4.04 1.38
C SER A 375 26.29 -4.64 1.01
N TYR A 376 25.84 -4.41 -0.22
CA TYR A 376 24.63 -5.03 -0.77
C TYR A 376 24.81 -6.51 -1.12
N ARG A 377 26.03 -7.06 -0.99
CA ARG A 377 26.33 -8.45 -1.34
C ARG A 377 25.77 -9.41 -0.27
N LYS A 378 25.44 -10.62 -0.70
CA LYS A 378 24.99 -11.71 0.19
C LYS A 378 26.05 -11.99 1.26
N GLY A 379 25.61 -12.06 2.52
CA GLY A 379 26.46 -12.26 3.71
C GLY A 379 26.12 -11.25 4.81
N PRO A 380 26.67 -11.40 6.02
CA PRO A 380 26.47 -10.42 7.09
C PRO A 380 27.18 -9.09 6.77
N PRO A 381 26.68 -7.94 7.26
CA PRO A 381 27.36 -6.67 7.09
C PRO A 381 28.67 -6.69 7.89
N LYS A 382 29.72 -6.06 7.32
CA LYS A 382 31.04 -6.02 7.96
C LYS A 382 31.04 -5.22 9.26
N GLY A 383 30.23 -4.16 9.31
CA GLY A 383 30.19 -3.22 10.42
C GLY A 383 31.38 -2.27 10.45
N LEU A 384 31.22 -1.18 11.20
CA LEU A 384 32.30 -0.25 11.50
C LEU A 384 32.84 -0.51 12.91
N LYS A 385 34.18 -0.58 13.03
CA LYS A 385 34.85 -0.77 14.32
C LYS A 385 34.73 0.48 15.21
N ASN A 386 34.93 1.67 14.64
CA ASN A 386 34.83 2.97 15.32
C ASN A 386 33.85 3.89 14.57
N PRO A 387 32.53 3.70 14.69
CA PRO A 387 31.54 4.47 13.92
C PRO A 387 31.63 5.98 14.14
N GLN A 388 31.89 6.43 15.37
CA GLN A 388 31.96 7.86 15.71
C GLN A 388 33.14 8.55 15.03
N GLN A 389 34.30 7.88 14.99
CA GLN A 389 35.48 8.40 14.30
C GLN A 389 35.21 8.49 12.79
N VAL A 390 34.64 7.44 12.19
CA VAL A 390 34.29 7.42 10.76
C VAL A 390 33.28 8.52 10.42
N MET A 391 32.29 8.76 11.30
CA MET A 391 31.31 9.84 11.14
C MET A 391 32.00 11.21 11.11
N GLN A 392 32.91 11.48 12.05
CA GLN A 392 33.70 12.72 12.08
C GLN A 392 34.56 12.88 10.82
N GLU A 393 35.25 11.82 10.39
CA GLU A 393 36.07 11.83 9.17
C GLU A 393 35.25 12.19 7.92
N ILE A 394 34.02 11.66 7.79
CA ILE A 394 33.14 12.00 6.67
C ILE A 394 32.63 13.44 6.80
N GLN A 395 32.23 13.89 7.98
CA GLN A 395 31.76 15.27 8.19
C GLN A 395 32.84 16.30 7.85
N THR A 396 34.08 16.11 8.31
CA THR A 396 35.21 16.96 7.95
C THR A 396 35.43 16.95 6.44
N ALA A 397 35.43 15.77 5.81
CA ALA A 397 35.67 15.68 4.37
C ALA A 397 34.55 16.29 3.53
N LEU A 398 33.29 16.27 3.99
CA LEU A 398 32.18 16.97 3.35
C LEU A 398 32.37 18.48 3.41
N ALA A 399 32.71 19.01 4.59
CA ALA A 399 32.92 20.44 4.78
C ALA A 399 34.11 20.97 3.97
N ASP A 400 35.18 20.18 3.85
CA ASP A 400 36.42 20.63 3.19
C ASP A 400 36.38 20.48 1.66
N ARG A 401 35.60 19.53 1.13
CA ARG A 401 35.73 19.10 -0.27
C ARG A 401 34.48 19.26 -1.12
N ILE A 402 33.30 19.44 -0.52
CA ILE A 402 32.06 19.69 -1.26
C ILE A 402 31.77 21.19 -1.27
N THR A 403 31.48 21.73 -2.45
CA THR A 403 31.14 23.14 -2.64
C THR A 403 29.94 23.26 -3.59
N PRO A 404 28.89 24.02 -3.26
CA PRO A 404 28.63 24.73 -1.99
C PRO A 404 28.53 23.80 -0.77
N PRO A 405 28.64 24.32 0.48
CA PRO A 405 28.48 23.50 1.68
C PRO A 405 27.14 22.77 1.69
N LEU A 406 27.17 21.47 2.00
CA LEU A 406 25.98 20.61 1.99
C LEU A 406 25.78 19.98 3.36
N ASP A 407 24.61 20.21 3.96
CA ASP A 407 24.25 19.60 5.24
C ASP A 407 23.65 18.20 5.05
N CYS A 408 24.47 17.19 5.32
CA CYS A 408 24.07 15.78 5.27
C CYS A 408 23.80 15.26 6.68
N LYS A 409 22.61 14.68 6.89
CA LYS A 409 22.27 14.06 8.17
C LYS A 409 22.92 12.68 8.27
N ILE A 410 23.78 12.49 9.26
CA ILE A 410 24.45 11.20 9.50
C ILE A 410 23.96 10.61 10.83
N ASP A 411 23.41 9.39 10.78
CA ASP A 411 22.95 8.67 11.97
C ASP A 411 23.43 7.22 12.01
N MET A 412 23.65 6.70 13.23
CA MET A 412 24.08 5.33 13.45
C MET A 412 22.88 4.38 13.46
N ARG A 413 23.00 3.26 12.76
CA ARG A 413 22.01 2.19 12.71
C ARG A 413 22.66 0.86 13.07
N GLN A 414 21.91 0.02 13.77
CA GLN A 414 22.33 -1.35 14.08
C GLN A 414 21.68 -2.31 13.09
N SER A 415 22.47 -3.22 12.54
CA SER A 415 22.02 -4.25 11.61
C SER A 415 22.74 -5.56 11.91
N GLU A 416 22.02 -6.66 12.08
CA GLU A 416 22.62 -7.97 12.43
C GLU A 416 23.71 -7.89 13.53
N ASN A 417 23.45 -7.07 14.58
CA ASN A 417 24.36 -6.75 15.69
C ASN A 417 25.63 -5.94 15.38
N VAL A 418 25.78 -5.42 14.16
CA VAL A 418 26.87 -4.51 13.80
C VAL A 418 26.39 -3.08 13.60
N ASN A 419 27.29 -2.11 13.83
CA ASN A 419 27.00 -0.69 13.65
C ASN A 419 27.34 -0.26 12.21
N VAL A 420 26.40 0.43 11.59
CA VAL A 420 26.47 0.99 10.23
C VAL A 420 26.10 2.47 10.33
N LEU A 421 26.75 3.33 9.55
CA LEU A 421 26.34 4.73 9.42
C LEU A 421 25.40 4.88 8.22
N ARG A 422 24.32 5.64 8.42
CA ARG A 422 23.39 6.05 7.37
C ARG A 422 23.55 7.56 7.15
N LEU A 423 23.94 7.94 5.95
CA LEU A 423 24.07 9.33 5.52
C LEU A 423 22.90 9.67 4.62
N GLN A 424 22.07 10.63 5.02
CA GLN A 424 20.96 11.13 4.24
C GLN A 424 21.41 12.41 3.52
N VAL A 425 21.39 12.36 2.20
CA VAL A 425 21.80 13.46 1.32
C VAL A 425 20.53 14.08 0.72
N PRO A 426 20.25 15.36 0.95
CA PRO A 426 19.09 16.02 0.35
C PRO A 426 19.30 16.23 -1.16
N LYS A 427 18.20 16.46 -1.91
CA LYS A 427 18.30 17.14 -3.20
C LYS A 427 18.83 18.55 -2.91
N GLY A 428 19.95 18.91 -3.49
CA GLY A 428 20.61 20.17 -3.20
C GLY A 428 19.83 21.36 -3.77
N GLU A 429 19.78 22.45 -3.02
CA GLU A 429 19.10 23.68 -3.45
C GLU A 429 20.05 24.55 -4.30
N ASP A 430 21.34 24.58 -3.95
CA ASP A 430 22.38 25.37 -4.61
C ASP A 430 23.12 24.60 -5.72
N ARG A 431 22.39 23.80 -6.52
CA ARG A 431 23.01 23.03 -7.59
C ARG A 431 23.61 23.97 -8.66
N PRO A 432 24.77 23.62 -9.25
CA PRO A 432 25.47 22.36 -9.12
C PRO A 432 26.50 22.34 -7.97
N TYR A 433 26.49 21.25 -7.20
CA TYR A 433 27.54 20.91 -6.23
C TYR A 433 28.72 20.26 -6.93
N CYS A 434 29.94 20.55 -6.48
CA CYS A 434 31.17 19.95 -6.94
C CYS A 434 32.01 19.36 -5.79
N LEU A 435 32.82 18.37 -6.14
CA LEU A 435 33.85 17.77 -5.30
C LEU A 435 35.23 18.30 -5.72
N ASP A 436 36.05 18.65 -4.73
CA ASP A 436 37.40 19.21 -4.93
C ASP A 436 37.40 20.44 -5.87
N GLU A 437 36.37 21.28 -5.80
CA GLU A 437 36.15 22.52 -6.59
C GLU A 437 35.83 22.33 -8.08
N PHE A 438 36.22 21.23 -8.73
CA PHE A 438 36.09 21.08 -10.20
C PHE A 438 35.37 19.81 -10.68
N LYS A 439 35.08 18.84 -9.81
CA LYS A 439 34.46 17.57 -10.22
C LYS A 439 32.97 17.59 -9.92
N PHE A 440 32.16 17.66 -10.97
CA PHE A 440 30.72 17.54 -10.88
C PHE A 440 30.33 16.08 -11.10
N TYR A 441 29.42 15.56 -10.29
CA TYR A 441 28.92 14.21 -10.43
C TYR A 441 27.40 14.21 -10.60
N THR A 442 26.91 13.29 -11.41
CA THR A 442 25.49 12.95 -11.58
C THR A 442 25.29 11.47 -11.31
N ARG A 443 24.05 11.11 -10.96
CA ARG A 443 23.64 9.74 -10.67
C ARG A 443 22.72 9.25 -11.78
N ASP A 444 23.08 8.15 -12.43
CA ASP A 444 22.21 7.45 -13.37
C ASP A 444 22.08 5.99 -12.92
N GLU A 445 20.83 5.53 -12.78
CA GLU A 445 20.49 4.26 -12.14
C GLU A 445 21.31 4.00 -10.87
N ALA A 446 22.29 3.07 -10.91
CA ALA A 446 23.13 2.70 -9.79
C ALA A 446 24.58 3.20 -9.90
N GLU A 447 24.88 4.06 -10.87
CA GLU A 447 26.23 4.52 -11.18
C GLU A 447 26.40 6.02 -10.97
N THR A 448 27.58 6.40 -10.48
CA THR A 448 27.97 7.79 -10.25
C THR A 448 29.01 8.16 -11.28
N ASN A 449 28.68 9.12 -12.14
CA ASN A 449 29.47 9.51 -13.29
C ASN A 449 29.90 10.97 -13.19
N LEU A 450 31.04 11.31 -13.79
CA LEU A 450 31.43 12.71 -13.96
C LEU A 450 30.46 13.37 -14.91
N ALA A 451 29.89 14.49 -14.49
CA ALA A 451 28.91 15.22 -15.28
C ALA A 451 29.56 15.81 -16.53
N VAL A 452 28.94 15.61 -17.69
CA VAL A 452 29.35 16.28 -18.93
C VAL A 452 28.83 17.70 -18.97
N ARG A 453 29.37 18.51 -19.89
CA ARG A 453 29.00 19.94 -20.05
C ARG A 453 27.48 20.15 -20.08
N ASP A 454 26.77 19.36 -20.86
CA ASP A 454 25.33 19.57 -21.07
C ASP A 454 24.50 19.19 -19.83
N GLU A 455 24.96 18.22 -19.03
CA GLU A 455 24.35 17.89 -17.74
C GLU A 455 24.57 19.01 -16.72
N ILE A 456 25.77 19.61 -16.67
CA ILE A 456 26.04 20.76 -15.79
C ILE A 456 25.13 21.94 -16.16
N VAL A 457 24.98 22.22 -17.47
CA VAL A 457 24.08 23.28 -17.96
C VAL A 457 22.62 22.98 -17.60
N ALA A 458 22.21 21.71 -17.68
CA ALA A 458 20.86 21.30 -17.31
C ALA A 458 20.59 21.53 -15.81
N LEU A 459 21.53 21.17 -14.94
CA LEU A 459 21.41 21.39 -13.49
C LEU A 459 21.21 22.88 -13.14
N VAL A 460 22.01 23.76 -13.76
CA VAL A 460 21.88 25.21 -13.58
C VAL A 460 20.52 25.71 -14.09
N SER A 461 20.08 25.21 -15.25
CA SER A 461 18.81 25.62 -15.85
C SER A 461 17.61 25.19 -15.00
N GLU A 462 17.67 24.01 -14.38
CA GLU A 462 16.62 23.49 -13.49
C GLU A 462 16.47 24.38 -12.24
N VAL A 463 17.57 24.75 -11.59
CA VAL A 463 17.54 25.67 -10.43
C VAL A 463 17.00 27.04 -10.81
N LEU A 464 17.39 27.58 -11.98
CA LEU A 464 16.87 28.87 -12.44
C LEU A 464 15.36 28.82 -12.70
N ALA A 465 14.84 27.71 -13.22
CA ALA A 465 13.40 27.50 -13.40
C ALA A 465 12.67 27.36 -12.04
N GLU A 466 13.21 26.56 -11.12
CA GLU A 466 12.67 26.39 -9.76
C GLU A 466 12.56 27.74 -9.01
N ASN A 467 13.56 28.61 -9.15
CA ASN A 467 13.56 29.94 -8.54
C ASN A 467 12.53 30.90 -9.20
N GLN A 468 12.30 30.80 -10.50
CA GLN A 468 11.29 31.61 -11.20
C GLN A 468 9.85 31.22 -10.80
N ASP A 469 9.61 29.94 -10.54
CA ASP A 469 8.30 29.46 -10.07
C ASP A 469 8.01 29.90 -8.61
N GLN A 470 9.05 30.09 -7.79
CA GLN A 470 8.90 30.61 -6.42
C GLN A 470 8.70 32.14 -6.38
N GLU A 471 9.20 32.89 -7.37
CA GLU A 471 9.05 34.35 -7.46
C GLU A 471 7.74 34.83 -8.11
N GLN A 472 6.86 33.93 -8.57
CA GLN A 472 5.49 34.29 -9.01
C GLN A 472 4.46 34.06 -7.89
N PRO A 473 4.22 35.03 -6.99
CA PRO A 473 3.05 34.97 -6.12
C PRO A 473 1.80 35.20 -6.99
N THR A 474 0.92 34.19 -7.01
CA THR A 474 -0.54 34.27 -7.23
C THR A 474 -1.09 35.69 -7.46
N LYS A 475 -0.99 36.18 -8.69
CA LYS A 475 -1.86 37.23 -9.21
C LYS A 475 -2.96 36.60 -10.03
N ASP A 476 -3.90 35.92 -9.37
CA ASP A 476 -5.28 35.97 -9.83
C ASP A 476 -6.25 35.51 -8.75
N ASN A 477 -6.81 36.47 -8.02
CA ASN A 477 -8.14 36.30 -7.45
C ASN A 477 -8.80 37.67 -7.31
N ARG A 478 -9.04 38.34 -8.45
CA ARG A 478 -10.08 39.36 -8.60
C ARG A 478 -10.60 39.39 -10.04
N ARG A 479 -11.66 38.63 -10.29
CA ARG A 479 -12.87 39.14 -10.95
C ARG A 479 -14.06 38.25 -10.67
#